data_AF-A0A8T1GWR0-F1
#
_entry.id   AF-A0A8T1GWR0-F1
#
_cell.length_a   1.000
_cell.length_b   1.000
_cell.length_c   1.000
_cell.angle_alpha   90.00
_cell.angle_beta   90.00
_cell.angle_gamma   90.00
#
_symmetry.space_group_name_H-M   'P 1'
#
loop_
_entity.id
_entity.type
_entity.pdbx_description
1 polymer ?
#
loop_
_entity_poly.entity_id
_entity_poly.type
_entity_poly.pdbx_seq_one_letter_code
_entity_poly.pdbx_strand_id
1 'polypeptide(L)'
;MEAISSARRVGDEDKSKAMIAETMKLVGNSAFGRSDMDMSRHTQVKYESNEDKIKSRIEHFTFHGLEELNDSCEITMKKRRLNDKNPIHLSVAIYQLAKLRMLEFYYDCTDFYFDRSDFQYQEMDTDSAYIAFSCNNPFQECVKPELRDHFKQHKYDWFPRDYNTEVAKFDRRTPGLFKDEWSGDAMVSLSSKNYICYLPDESYKVKVSAKGVQQSRGRNEDVLNPLGFESVVRDRICNRITWKSACHSSGTLWCGQTMATCPQSQPIG
;
A
#
# COMPACT_ATOMS: atom_id res chain seq x y z
N MET A 1 17.32 9.28 9.72
CA MET A 1 16.45 9.67 8.59
C MET A 1 17.17 10.58 7.60
N GLU A 2 17.81 11.66 8.04
CA GLU A 2 18.49 12.61 7.15
C GLU A 2 19.51 11.96 6.19
N ALA A 3 20.40 11.11 6.69
CA ALA A 3 21.37 10.40 5.85
C ALA A 3 20.70 9.54 4.74
N ILE A 4 19.52 8.97 5.01
CA ILE A 4 18.75 8.20 4.02
C ILE A 4 18.21 9.16 2.96
N SER A 5 17.51 10.23 3.37
CA SER A 5 16.96 11.22 2.44
C SER A 5 18.05 11.85 1.58
N SER A 6 19.21 12.21 2.14
CA SER A 6 20.34 12.76 1.40
C SER A 6 20.91 11.77 0.39
N ALA A 7 21.10 10.50 0.77
CA ALA A 7 21.54 9.46 -0.17
C ALA A 7 20.52 9.24 -1.31
N ARG A 8 19.21 9.32 -1.01
CA ARG A 8 18.14 9.25 -2.01
C ARG A 8 18.17 10.40 -2.99
N ARG A 9 18.36 11.64 -2.50
CA ARG A 9 18.48 12.83 -3.36
C ARG A 9 19.66 12.71 -4.31
N VAL A 10 20.82 12.33 -3.79
CA VAL A 10 22.03 12.12 -4.59
C VAL A 10 21.83 11.00 -5.64
N GLY A 11 21.14 9.92 -5.30
CA GLY A 11 20.84 8.84 -6.25
C GLY A 11 19.82 9.21 -7.34
N ASP A 12 18.96 10.20 -7.09
CA ASP A 12 18.03 10.71 -8.10
C ASP A 12 18.75 11.61 -9.13
N GLU A 13 19.82 12.30 -8.71
CA GLU A 13 20.66 13.13 -9.58
C GLU A 13 21.70 12.32 -10.36
N ASP A 14 22.30 11.32 -9.70
CA ASP A 14 23.40 10.52 -10.23
C ASP A 14 23.02 9.03 -10.26
N LYS A 15 22.74 8.53 -11.48
CA LYS A 15 22.38 7.12 -11.71
C LYS A 15 23.45 6.14 -11.22
N SER A 16 24.73 6.53 -11.17
CA SER A 16 25.80 5.65 -10.65
C SER A 16 25.64 5.37 -9.16
N LYS A 17 24.97 6.27 -8.42
CA LYS A 17 24.68 6.15 -6.99
C LYS A 17 23.30 5.59 -6.69
N ALA A 18 22.52 5.21 -7.70
CA ALA A 18 21.19 4.62 -7.53
C ALA A 18 21.21 3.37 -6.63
N MET A 19 22.22 2.51 -6.79
CA MET A 19 22.41 1.33 -5.93
C MET A 19 22.64 1.69 -4.46
N ILE A 20 23.45 2.72 -4.19
CA ILE A 20 23.70 3.21 -2.83
C ILE A 20 22.42 3.79 -2.25
N ALA A 21 21.67 4.55 -3.04
CA ALA A 21 20.40 5.15 -2.63
C ALA A 21 19.34 4.09 -2.27
N GLU A 22 19.20 3.03 -3.07
CA GLU A 22 18.30 1.91 -2.75
C GLU A 22 18.80 1.10 -1.55
N THR A 23 20.12 0.93 -1.39
CA THR A 23 20.70 0.27 -0.21
C THR A 23 20.38 1.05 1.06
N MET A 24 20.53 2.38 1.03
CA MET A 24 20.20 3.25 2.17
C MET A 24 18.69 3.23 2.49
N LYS A 25 17.83 3.15 1.47
CA LYS A 25 16.39 2.93 1.66
C LYS A 25 16.14 1.62 2.41
N LEU A 26 16.80 0.54 2.00
CA LEU A 26 16.68 -0.77 2.65
C LEU A 26 17.19 -0.73 4.09
N VAL A 27 18.31 -0.08 4.36
CA VAL A 27 18.84 0.11 5.73
C VAL A 27 17.82 0.83 6.62
N GLY A 28 17.19 1.89 6.10
CA GLY A 28 16.12 2.61 6.80
C GLY A 28 14.92 1.73 7.14
N ASN A 29 14.39 1.03 6.13
CA ASN A 29 13.18 0.22 6.29
C ASN A 29 13.42 -1.06 7.11
N SER A 30 14.61 -1.67 7.00
CA SER A 30 14.96 -2.90 7.70
C SER A 30 15.22 -2.69 9.19
N ALA A 31 15.68 -1.51 9.61
CA ALA A 31 15.84 -1.17 11.02
C ALA A 31 14.51 -1.29 11.79
N PHE A 32 13.41 -0.81 11.20
CA PHE A 32 12.07 -0.99 11.71
C PHE A 32 11.65 -2.47 11.77
N GLY A 33 11.83 -3.22 10.67
CA GLY A 33 11.50 -4.65 10.65
C GLY A 33 12.30 -5.46 11.67
N ARG A 34 13.53 -5.03 11.97
CA ARG A 34 14.38 -5.66 12.99
C ARG A 34 13.87 -5.39 14.40
N SER A 35 13.40 -4.18 14.71
CA SER A 35 12.85 -3.87 16.02
C SER A 35 11.50 -4.55 16.29
N ASP A 36 10.74 -4.88 15.24
CA ASP A 36 9.45 -5.60 15.34
C ASP A 36 9.58 -7.13 15.29
N MET A 37 10.80 -7.65 15.23
CA MET A 37 11.01 -9.07 14.94
C MET A 37 10.52 -9.97 16.08
N ASP A 38 9.54 -10.81 15.78
CA ASP A 38 9.02 -11.82 16.69
C ASP A 38 10.01 -12.97 16.90
N MET A 39 10.76 -12.88 17.99
CA MET A 39 11.77 -13.87 18.37
C MET A 39 11.15 -15.23 18.75
N SER A 40 9.85 -15.31 19.04
CA SER A 40 9.17 -16.55 19.44
C SER A 40 9.02 -17.54 18.29
N ARG A 41 8.97 -17.04 17.06
CA ARG A 41 8.88 -17.84 15.83
C ARG A 41 10.22 -18.44 15.41
N HIS A 42 11.32 -18.02 16.03
CA HIS A 42 12.64 -18.55 15.71
C HIS A 42 12.79 -19.98 16.23
N THR A 43 13.03 -20.89 15.30
CA THR A 43 13.32 -22.30 15.58
C THR A 43 14.84 -22.55 15.58
N GLN A 44 15.22 -23.75 16.01
CA GLN A 44 16.55 -24.32 15.85
C GLN A 44 16.40 -25.58 15.00
N VAL A 45 17.14 -25.63 13.91
CA VAL A 45 17.19 -26.80 13.04
C VAL A 45 18.40 -27.64 13.43
N LYS A 46 18.22 -28.96 13.50
CA LYS A 46 19.29 -29.94 13.74
C LYS A 46 19.16 -31.07 12.74
N TYR A 47 20.29 -31.56 12.24
CA TYR A 47 20.35 -32.72 11.36
C TYR A 47 20.85 -33.92 12.14
N GLU A 48 20.15 -35.04 12.08
CA GLU A 48 20.54 -36.28 12.74
C GLU A 48 20.24 -37.48 11.83
N SER A 49 21.18 -38.42 11.74
CA SER A 49 21.01 -39.68 10.97
C SER A 49 20.86 -40.92 11.87
N ASN A 50 21.06 -40.76 13.18
CA ASN A 50 20.97 -41.87 14.13
C ASN A 50 19.54 -41.98 14.66
N GLU A 51 18.91 -43.14 14.48
CA GLU A 51 17.52 -43.39 14.86
C GLU A 51 17.21 -43.11 16.34
N ASP A 52 18.11 -43.50 17.27
CA ASP A 52 17.88 -43.30 18.70
C ASP A 52 17.90 -41.80 19.06
N LYS A 53 18.79 -41.03 18.42
CA LYS A 53 18.83 -39.58 18.57
C LYS A 53 17.59 -38.92 17.96
N ILE A 54 17.12 -39.40 16.81
CA ILE A 54 15.90 -38.89 16.17
C ILE A 54 14.70 -39.10 17.10
N LYS A 55 14.49 -40.32 17.60
CA LYS A 55 13.41 -40.64 18.56
C LYS A 55 13.48 -39.75 19.79
N SER A 56 14.66 -39.63 20.41
CA SER A 56 14.88 -38.79 21.59
C SER A 56 14.55 -37.30 21.33
N ARG A 57 14.81 -36.80 20.12
CA ARG A 57 14.51 -35.41 19.74
C ARG A 57 13.03 -35.18 19.45
N ILE A 58 12.33 -36.16 18.88
CA ILE A 58 10.88 -36.11 18.65
C ILE A 58 10.13 -36.09 19.98
N GLU A 59 10.56 -36.89 20.94
CA GLU A 59 9.96 -36.95 22.28
C GLU A 59 10.22 -35.68 23.12
N HIS A 60 11.22 -34.88 22.75
CA HIS A 60 11.56 -33.68 23.49
C HIS A 60 10.43 -32.63 23.36
N PHE A 61 9.99 -32.06 24.48
CA PHE A 61 8.86 -31.11 24.53
C PHE A 61 9.00 -29.83 23.67
N THR A 62 10.20 -29.54 23.16
CA THR A 62 10.42 -28.42 22.23
C THR A 62 10.38 -28.85 20.76
N PHE A 63 10.04 -30.10 20.45
CA PHE A 63 9.91 -30.58 19.08
C PHE A 63 8.81 -29.80 18.34
N HIS A 64 9.03 -29.52 17.06
CA HIS A 64 8.10 -28.78 16.21
C HIS A 64 7.79 -29.50 14.90
N GLY A 65 8.80 -30.09 14.27
CA GLY A 65 8.63 -30.78 13.00
C GLY A 65 9.84 -31.62 12.64
N LEU A 66 9.62 -32.55 11.72
CA LEU A 66 10.61 -33.47 11.18
C LEU A 66 10.42 -33.48 9.65
N GLU A 67 11.52 -33.36 8.92
CA GLU A 67 11.54 -33.57 7.48
C GLU A 67 12.58 -34.66 7.18
N GLU A 68 12.12 -35.74 6.55
CA GLU A 68 13.00 -36.84 6.15
C GLU A 68 13.79 -36.43 4.91
N LEU A 69 15.12 -36.56 5.00
CA LEU A 69 16.05 -36.42 3.90
C LEU A 69 16.60 -37.81 3.58
N ASN A 70 17.23 -37.97 2.42
CA ASN A 70 17.69 -39.29 1.94
C ASN A 70 18.46 -40.11 3.00
N ASP A 71 19.47 -39.50 3.63
CA ASP A 71 20.35 -40.18 4.60
C ASP A 71 20.30 -39.57 6.03
N SER A 72 19.36 -38.65 6.28
CA SER A 72 19.26 -37.97 7.58
C SER A 72 17.87 -37.38 7.79
N CYS A 73 17.57 -36.93 8.99
CA CYS A 73 16.37 -36.17 9.28
C CYS A 73 16.72 -34.74 9.66
N GLU A 74 16.00 -33.78 9.08
CA GLU A 74 15.97 -32.40 9.54
C GLU A 74 14.93 -32.27 10.65
N ILE A 75 15.38 -31.97 11.86
CA ILE A 75 14.54 -31.82 13.05
C ILE A 75 14.43 -30.34 13.41
N THR A 76 13.22 -29.80 13.31
CA THR A 76 12.90 -28.44 13.75
C THR A 76 12.47 -28.44 15.21
N MET A 77 13.14 -27.64 16.02
CA MET A 77 12.89 -27.48 17.45
C MET A 77 12.53 -26.02 17.78
N LYS A 78 11.57 -25.78 18.67
CA LYS A 78 11.35 -24.48 19.31
C LYS A 78 12.48 -24.14 20.29
N LYS A 79 12.70 -22.85 20.53
CA LYS A 79 13.64 -22.39 21.56
C LYS A 79 13.00 -22.48 22.95
N ARG A 80 13.69 -23.15 23.89
CA ARG A 80 13.23 -23.28 25.29
C ARG A 80 13.22 -21.95 26.05
N ARG A 81 14.19 -21.09 25.78
CA ARG A 81 14.30 -19.75 26.39
C ARG A 81 14.40 -18.73 25.27
N LEU A 82 13.52 -17.74 25.31
CA LEU A 82 13.54 -16.61 24.40
C LEU A 82 14.26 -15.46 25.10
N ASN A 83 15.21 -14.85 24.40
CA ASN A 83 15.85 -13.62 24.84
C ASN A 83 15.43 -12.54 23.86
N ASP A 84 14.43 -11.77 24.25
CA ASP A 84 13.94 -10.65 23.45
C ASP A 84 14.76 -9.40 23.77
N LYS A 85 15.54 -8.97 22.79
CA LYS A 85 16.37 -7.76 22.87
C LYS A 85 15.86 -6.66 21.93
N ASN A 86 14.76 -6.90 21.23
CA ASN A 86 14.27 -5.99 20.23
C ASN A 86 13.41 -4.91 20.92
N PRO A 87 13.58 -3.62 20.58
CA PRO A 87 12.75 -2.55 21.12
C PRO A 87 11.39 -2.52 20.42
N ILE A 88 10.52 -3.51 20.67
CA ILE A 88 9.22 -3.65 19.97
C ILE A 88 8.34 -2.41 20.12
N HIS A 89 8.39 -1.72 21.26
CA HIS A 89 7.67 -0.48 21.49
C HIS A 89 8.01 0.62 20.47
N LEU A 90 9.24 0.65 19.96
CA LEU A 90 9.67 1.57 18.91
C LEU A 90 8.94 1.27 17.59
N SER A 91 8.84 0.00 17.22
CA SER A 91 8.09 -0.43 16.02
C SER A 91 6.62 -0.09 16.13
N VAL A 92 6.01 -0.36 17.29
CA VAL A 92 4.61 0.00 17.54
C VAL A 92 4.42 1.50 17.37
N ALA A 93 5.26 2.32 18.00
CA ALA A 93 5.18 3.78 17.88
C ALA A 93 5.33 4.27 16.43
N ILE A 94 6.34 3.79 15.70
CA ILE A 94 6.56 4.15 14.29
C ILE A 94 5.34 3.80 13.43
N TYR A 95 4.77 2.61 13.61
CA TYR A 95 3.63 2.16 12.82
C TYR A 95 2.37 2.96 13.13
N GLN A 96 2.14 3.30 14.40
CA GLN A 96 0.99 4.13 14.79
C GLN A 96 1.14 5.57 14.29
N LEU A 97 2.34 6.14 14.34
CA LEU A 97 2.61 7.48 13.79
C LEU A 97 2.44 7.51 12.26
N ALA A 98 2.86 6.46 11.55
CA ALA A 98 2.66 6.36 10.12
C ALA A 98 1.16 6.30 9.75
N LYS A 99 0.36 5.51 10.47
CA LYS A 99 -1.10 5.48 10.30
C LYS A 99 -1.74 6.81 10.62
N LEU A 100 -1.34 7.43 11.73
CA LEU A 100 -1.82 8.75 12.12
C LEU A 100 -1.55 9.76 11.01
N ARG A 101 -0.33 9.79 10.45
CA ARG A 101 0.01 10.70 9.35
C ARG A 101 -0.87 10.53 8.12
N MET A 102 -1.26 9.30 7.80
CA MET A 102 -2.19 9.06 6.70
C MET A 102 -3.63 9.49 7.02
N LEU A 103 -4.06 9.34 8.27
CA LEU A 103 -5.38 9.81 8.73
C LEU A 103 -5.43 11.34 8.78
N GLU A 104 -4.37 11.99 9.26
CA GLU A 104 -4.17 13.44 9.19
C GLU A 104 -4.27 13.93 7.75
N PHE A 105 -3.62 13.24 6.80
CA PHE A 105 -3.75 13.60 5.37
C PHE A 105 -5.19 13.47 4.85
N TYR A 106 -5.94 12.48 5.33
CA TYR A 106 -7.35 12.36 4.97
C TYR A 106 -8.20 13.48 5.59
N TYR A 107 -8.16 13.66 6.91
CA TYR A 107 -9.07 14.58 7.61
C TYR A 107 -8.61 16.04 7.55
N ASP A 108 -7.33 16.31 7.78
CA ASP A 108 -6.78 17.66 7.94
C ASP A 108 -6.31 18.28 6.60
N CYS A 109 -6.20 17.47 5.54
CA CYS A 109 -5.91 17.94 4.19
C CYS A 109 -7.08 17.65 3.24
N THR A 110 -7.40 16.38 2.98
CA THR A 110 -8.36 16.03 1.92
C THR A 110 -9.80 16.49 2.25
N ASP A 111 -10.39 15.99 3.34
CA ASP A 111 -11.76 16.33 3.77
C ASP A 111 -11.88 17.81 4.17
N PHE A 112 -10.80 18.40 4.68
CA PHE A 112 -10.75 19.81 5.03
C PHE A 112 -10.88 20.71 3.78
N TYR A 113 -10.03 20.54 2.76
CA TYR A 113 -9.96 21.44 1.61
C TYR A 113 -10.96 21.13 0.48
N PHE A 114 -11.42 19.88 0.35
CA PHE A 114 -12.31 19.45 -0.72
C PHE A 114 -13.70 19.10 -0.21
N ASP A 115 -14.73 19.33 -1.02
CA ASP A 115 -16.07 18.85 -0.71
C ASP A 115 -16.16 17.33 -0.94
N ARG A 116 -16.94 16.62 -0.13
CA ARG A 116 -17.11 15.16 -0.28
C ARG A 116 -17.78 14.75 -1.59
N SER A 117 -18.44 15.66 -2.27
CA SER A 117 -18.97 15.45 -3.63
C SER A 117 -17.90 15.56 -4.72
N ASP A 118 -16.75 16.18 -4.41
CA ASP A 118 -15.67 16.45 -5.37
C ASP A 118 -14.53 15.43 -5.31
N PHE A 119 -14.53 14.52 -4.35
CA PHE A 119 -13.54 13.45 -4.29
C PHE A 119 -14.12 12.14 -3.77
N GLN A 120 -13.52 11.04 -4.23
CA GLN A 120 -13.78 9.70 -3.72
C GLN A 120 -12.45 9.02 -3.38
N TYR A 121 -12.33 8.57 -2.13
CA TYR A 121 -11.18 7.78 -1.70
C TYR A 121 -11.37 6.33 -2.15
N GLN A 122 -10.47 5.82 -3.00
CA GLN A 122 -10.62 4.54 -3.70
C GLN A 122 -9.85 3.41 -3.05
N GLU A 123 -8.57 3.64 -2.72
CA GLU A 123 -7.69 2.62 -2.15
C GLU A 123 -6.62 3.27 -1.29
N MET A 124 -6.21 2.57 -0.24
CA MET A 124 -5.06 2.92 0.59
C MET A 124 -4.13 1.71 0.70
N ASP A 125 -2.87 1.87 0.32
CA ASP A 125 -1.84 0.88 0.65
C ASP A 125 -0.68 1.51 1.41
N THR A 126 -0.65 1.26 2.72
CA THR A 126 0.41 1.59 3.68
C THR A 126 0.73 3.09 3.79
N ASP A 127 1.39 3.65 2.78
CA ASP A 127 1.86 5.03 2.67
C ASP A 127 1.41 5.72 1.36
N SER A 128 0.45 5.11 0.65
CA SER A 128 -0.14 5.62 -0.58
C SER A 128 -1.66 5.74 -0.48
N ALA A 129 -2.20 6.76 -1.16
CA ALA A 129 -3.62 7.09 -1.23
C ALA A 129 -4.03 7.26 -2.69
N TYR A 130 -5.05 6.53 -3.13
CA TYR A 130 -5.66 6.70 -4.45
C TYR A 130 -6.98 7.43 -4.29
N ILE A 131 -7.04 8.64 -4.83
CA ILE A 131 -8.18 9.55 -4.69
C ILE A 131 -8.62 9.94 -6.09
N ALA A 132 -9.89 9.68 -6.41
CA ALA A 132 -10.52 10.19 -7.61
C ALA A 132 -11.11 11.57 -7.31
N PHE A 133 -10.94 12.51 -8.23
CA PHE A 133 -11.49 13.86 -8.11
C PHE A 133 -12.50 14.14 -9.23
N SER A 134 -13.44 15.04 -8.98
CA SER A 134 -14.45 15.48 -9.96
C SER A 134 -13.87 16.40 -11.04
N CYS A 135 -12.77 17.12 -10.75
CA CYS A 135 -12.13 18.08 -11.66
C CYS A 135 -10.73 17.60 -12.12
N ASN A 136 -10.29 18.07 -13.29
CA ASN A 136 -8.97 17.74 -13.85
C ASN A 136 -7.81 18.40 -13.08
N ASN A 137 -8.04 19.58 -12.47
CA ASN A 137 -7.06 20.28 -11.65
C ASN A 137 -7.58 20.48 -10.21
N PRO A 138 -7.60 19.43 -9.36
CA PRO A 138 -8.30 19.49 -8.08
C PRO A 138 -7.84 20.62 -7.17
N PHE A 139 -6.52 20.79 -7.05
CA PHE A 139 -5.89 21.81 -6.18
C PHE A 139 -6.11 23.26 -6.65
N GLN A 140 -6.63 23.48 -7.85
CA GLN A 140 -6.97 24.81 -8.37
C GLN A 140 -8.50 25.02 -8.43
N GLU A 141 -9.23 23.99 -8.82
CA GLU A 141 -10.65 24.07 -9.16
C GLU A 141 -11.56 23.61 -8.02
N CYS A 142 -11.28 22.45 -7.41
CA CYS A 142 -12.17 21.83 -6.42
C CYS A 142 -11.87 22.25 -4.97
N VAL A 143 -10.86 23.09 -4.70
CA VAL A 143 -10.61 23.62 -3.35
C VAL A 143 -11.74 24.57 -2.96
N LYS A 144 -12.36 24.31 -1.80
CA LYS A 144 -13.45 25.13 -1.22
C LYS A 144 -13.11 26.61 -1.30
N PRO A 145 -13.96 27.46 -1.92
CA PRO A 145 -13.64 28.86 -2.19
C PRO A 145 -13.13 29.64 -0.98
N GLU A 146 -13.75 29.44 0.18
CA GLU A 146 -13.43 30.08 1.46
C GLU A 146 -12.10 29.64 2.07
N LEU A 147 -11.55 28.48 1.66
CA LEU A 147 -10.28 27.94 2.15
C LEU A 147 -9.11 28.16 1.19
N ARG A 148 -9.32 28.79 0.02
CA ARG A 148 -8.27 28.95 -1.00
C ARG A 148 -7.03 29.69 -0.49
N ASP A 149 -7.22 30.74 0.30
CA ASP A 149 -6.10 31.50 0.86
C ASP A 149 -5.38 30.75 1.98
N HIS A 150 -6.14 30.02 2.80
CA HIS A 150 -5.58 29.10 3.80
C HIS A 150 -4.76 27.99 3.11
N PHE A 151 -5.29 27.39 2.05
CA PHE A 151 -4.61 26.36 1.27
C PHE A 151 -3.29 26.88 0.69
N LYS A 152 -3.28 28.08 0.08
CA LYS A 152 -2.04 28.68 -0.44
C LYS A 152 -0.95 28.86 0.62
N GLN A 153 -1.34 29.19 1.85
CA GLN A 153 -0.41 29.39 2.97
C GLN A 153 0.12 28.07 3.53
N HIS A 154 -0.73 27.02 3.57
CA HIS A 154 -0.45 25.75 4.24
C HIS A 154 -0.21 24.55 3.31
N LYS A 155 -0.26 24.73 1.98
CA LYS A 155 -0.05 23.66 1.00
C LYS A 155 1.26 22.89 1.23
N TYR A 156 2.32 23.58 1.61
CA TYR A 156 3.65 23.00 1.77
C TYR A 156 3.86 22.23 3.07
N ASP A 157 2.87 22.24 3.98
CA ASP A 157 2.84 21.35 5.16
C ASP A 157 2.50 19.90 4.75
N TRP A 158 1.90 19.73 3.57
CA TRP A 158 1.44 18.45 3.03
C TRP A 158 2.21 18.04 1.78
N PHE A 159 2.53 18.99 0.90
CA PHE A 159 3.10 18.72 -0.42
C PHE A 159 4.49 19.34 -0.61
N PRO A 160 5.35 18.79 -1.48
CA PRO A 160 6.60 19.41 -1.89
C PRO A 160 6.40 20.84 -2.41
N ARG A 161 7.33 21.73 -2.07
CA ARG A 161 7.36 23.09 -2.62
C ARG A 161 7.60 23.07 -4.13
N ASP A 162 6.79 23.80 -4.88
CA ASP A 162 6.79 23.77 -6.35
C ASP A 162 7.21 25.09 -7.02
N TYR A 163 7.58 26.12 -6.24
CA TYR A 163 8.05 27.41 -6.78
C TYR A 163 9.47 27.36 -7.37
N ASN A 164 10.27 26.33 -7.05
CA ASN A 164 11.62 26.13 -7.59
C ASN A 164 11.88 24.64 -7.78
N THR A 165 12.37 24.26 -8.97
CA THR A 165 12.74 22.89 -9.32
C THR A 165 13.75 22.25 -8.36
N GLU A 166 14.74 22.99 -7.85
CA GLU A 166 15.74 22.47 -6.90
C GLU A 166 15.09 22.14 -5.55
N VAL A 167 14.23 23.04 -5.06
CA VAL A 167 13.49 22.86 -3.82
C VAL A 167 12.50 21.69 -3.97
N ALA A 168 11.81 21.60 -5.10
CA ALA A 168 10.87 20.50 -5.38
C ALA A 168 11.58 19.13 -5.38
N LYS A 169 12.78 19.04 -6.00
CA LYS A 169 13.61 17.83 -5.96
C LYS A 169 14.02 17.45 -4.54
N PHE A 170 14.42 18.44 -3.74
CA PHE A 170 14.79 18.22 -2.35
C PHE A 170 13.61 17.70 -1.51
N ASP A 171 12.45 18.35 -1.64
CA ASP A 171 11.23 18.05 -0.88
C ASP A 171 10.58 16.73 -1.28
N ARG A 172 10.74 16.30 -2.52
CA ARG A 172 10.30 14.97 -2.99
C ARG A 172 10.88 13.80 -2.18
N ARG A 173 12.00 14.04 -1.45
CA ARG A 173 12.65 13.08 -0.54
C ARG A 173 12.60 13.53 0.94
N THR A 174 11.88 14.60 1.25
CA THR A 174 11.62 15.03 2.62
C THR A 174 10.55 14.13 3.25
N PRO A 175 10.83 13.49 4.40
CA PRO A 175 9.87 12.61 5.06
C PRO A 175 8.60 13.35 5.48
N GLY A 176 7.44 12.69 5.36
CA GLY A 176 6.15 13.22 5.82
C GLY A 176 5.39 14.08 4.80
N LEU A 177 6.01 14.43 3.67
CA LEU A 177 5.34 15.08 2.54
C LEU A 177 4.76 14.04 1.57
N PHE A 178 3.57 14.33 1.07
CA PHE A 178 2.86 13.57 0.05
C PHE A 178 3.21 14.10 -1.33
N LYS A 179 3.50 13.20 -2.26
CA LYS A 179 3.82 13.55 -3.64
C LYS A 179 2.95 12.74 -4.58
N ASP A 180 2.68 13.30 -5.75
CA ASP A 180 2.09 12.53 -6.82
C ASP A 180 3.10 11.52 -7.37
N GLU A 181 2.73 10.24 -7.30
CA GLU A 181 3.52 9.14 -7.88
C GLU A 181 2.94 8.64 -9.21
N TRP A 182 1.62 8.76 -9.39
CA TRP A 182 0.91 8.27 -10.56
C TRP A 182 -0.45 8.95 -10.69
N SER A 183 -0.74 9.43 -11.89
CA SER A 183 -2.03 10.02 -12.27
C SER A 183 -2.55 9.39 -13.56
N GLY A 184 -3.87 9.24 -13.62
CA GLY A 184 -4.63 8.78 -14.77
C GLY A 184 -6.12 8.78 -14.49
N ASP A 185 -6.89 8.36 -15.49
CA ASP A 185 -8.32 8.68 -15.58
C ASP A 185 -9.23 7.52 -15.15
N ALA A 186 -8.66 6.32 -15.03
CA ALA A 186 -9.40 5.13 -14.66
C ALA A 186 -8.66 4.29 -13.62
N MET A 187 -9.43 3.73 -12.68
CA MET A 187 -8.95 2.77 -11.71
C MET A 187 -10.05 1.73 -11.42
N VAL A 188 -9.65 0.46 -11.37
CA VAL A 188 -10.48 -0.63 -10.85
C VAL A 188 -9.77 -1.24 -9.65
N SER A 189 -10.38 -1.11 -8.46
CA SER A 189 -9.93 -1.79 -7.25
C SER A 189 -10.87 -2.95 -6.91
N LEU A 190 -10.32 -4.16 -6.80
CA LEU A 190 -11.10 -5.37 -6.50
C LEU A 190 -10.99 -5.76 -5.03
N SER A 191 -9.81 -5.62 -4.45
CA SER A 191 -9.51 -5.88 -3.05
C SER A 191 -8.18 -5.26 -2.67
N SER A 192 -7.85 -5.28 -1.37
CA SER A 192 -6.58 -4.73 -0.88
C SER A 192 -5.39 -5.27 -1.67
N LYS A 193 -4.59 -4.36 -2.24
CA LYS A 193 -3.40 -4.66 -3.05
C LYS A 193 -3.68 -5.43 -4.36
N ASN A 194 -4.92 -5.38 -4.85
CA ASN A 194 -5.34 -5.93 -6.13
C ASN A 194 -6.16 -4.87 -6.89
N TYR A 195 -5.46 -4.05 -7.66
CA TYR A 195 -6.04 -2.93 -8.40
C TYR A 195 -5.25 -2.65 -9.67
N ILE A 196 -5.90 -1.99 -10.61
CA ILE A 196 -5.28 -1.49 -11.83
C ILE A 196 -5.64 -0.02 -12.02
N CYS A 197 -4.66 0.78 -12.42
CA CYS A 197 -4.86 2.16 -12.83
C CYS A 197 -4.36 2.32 -14.27
N TYR A 198 -5.10 3.02 -15.11
CA TYR A 198 -4.79 3.16 -16.54
C TYR A 198 -5.39 4.44 -17.13
N LEU A 199 -4.88 4.83 -18.29
CA LEU A 199 -5.51 5.80 -19.18
C LEU A 199 -6.27 5.02 -20.26
N PRO A 200 -7.60 5.21 -20.42
CA PRO A 200 -8.37 4.50 -21.44
C PRO A 200 -7.84 4.70 -22.86
N ASP A 201 -7.30 5.88 -23.15
CA ASP A 201 -6.83 6.27 -24.48
C ASP A 201 -5.34 5.96 -24.72
N GLU A 202 -4.58 5.53 -23.70
CA GLU A 202 -3.15 5.20 -23.82
C GLU A 202 -2.85 3.76 -23.37
N SER A 203 -2.50 2.90 -24.32
CA SER A 203 -2.22 1.49 -24.05
C SER A 203 -0.98 1.22 -23.19
N TYR A 204 -0.08 2.20 -23.05
CA TYR A 204 1.24 2.01 -22.41
C TYR A 204 1.32 2.51 -20.95
N LYS A 205 0.33 3.27 -20.47
CA LYS A 205 0.40 3.88 -19.13
C LYS A 205 -0.51 3.14 -18.14
N VAL A 206 -0.15 1.89 -17.85
CA VAL A 206 -0.88 1.01 -16.93
C VAL A 206 -0.04 0.74 -15.67
N LYS A 207 -0.67 0.84 -14.49
CA LYS A 207 -0.12 0.43 -13.21
C LYS A 207 -0.96 -0.70 -12.63
N VAL A 208 -0.40 -1.90 -12.58
CA VAL A 208 -1.06 -3.09 -12.01
C VAL A 208 -0.47 -3.42 -10.64
N SER A 209 -1.33 -3.65 -9.66
CA SER A 209 -1.01 -4.28 -8.39
C SER A 209 -1.85 -5.54 -8.26
N ALA A 210 -1.21 -6.68 -8.05
CA ALA A 210 -1.87 -7.97 -7.90
C ALA A 210 -1.09 -8.85 -6.92
N LYS A 211 -1.34 -8.67 -5.63
CA LYS A 211 -0.59 -9.37 -4.59
C LYS A 211 -0.92 -10.86 -4.58
N GLY A 212 0.15 -11.68 -4.59
CA GLY A 212 0.03 -13.14 -4.63
C GLY A 212 -0.03 -13.71 -6.04
N VAL A 213 -0.04 -12.85 -7.08
CA VAL A 213 -0.02 -13.25 -8.49
C VAL A 213 1.35 -12.96 -9.09
N GLN A 214 1.85 -13.88 -9.91
CA GLN A 214 3.13 -13.69 -10.60
C GLN A 214 2.93 -12.90 -11.89
N GLN A 215 3.53 -11.71 -11.96
CA GLN A 215 3.38 -10.76 -13.08
C GLN A 215 4.53 -10.81 -14.09
N SER A 216 5.53 -11.67 -13.87
CA SER A 216 6.76 -11.69 -14.67
C SER A 216 6.69 -12.67 -15.83
N ARG A 217 7.31 -12.28 -16.96
CA ARG A 217 7.53 -13.11 -18.16
C ARG A 217 6.24 -13.52 -18.89
N GLY A 218 5.33 -12.60 -19.20
CA GLY A 218 4.14 -12.95 -19.99
C GLY A 218 3.00 -13.61 -19.20
N ARG A 219 3.20 -13.86 -17.91
CA ARG A 219 2.27 -14.67 -17.12
C ARG A 219 1.11 -13.83 -16.58
N ASN A 220 -0.10 -14.37 -16.76
CA ASN A 220 -1.34 -13.74 -16.35
C ASN A 220 -1.61 -12.39 -17.05
N GLU A 221 -0.93 -12.07 -18.15
CA GLU A 221 -1.17 -10.81 -18.89
C GLU A 221 -2.57 -10.75 -19.52
N ASP A 222 -3.16 -11.93 -19.80
CA ASP A 222 -4.52 -12.12 -20.28
C ASP A 222 -5.59 -11.71 -19.26
N VAL A 223 -5.27 -11.75 -17.96
CA VAL A 223 -6.17 -11.35 -16.86
C VAL A 223 -5.75 -10.07 -16.15
N LEU A 224 -4.45 -9.76 -16.11
CA LEU A 224 -3.87 -8.58 -15.46
C LEU A 224 -3.84 -7.37 -16.39
N ASN A 225 -4.98 -7.07 -17.00
CA ASN A 225 -5.20 -5.95 -17.89
C ASN A 225 -6.53 -5.26 -17.57
N PRO A 226 -6.81 -4.07 -18.13
CA PRO A 226 -8.04 -3.34 -17.82
C PRO A 226 -9.30 -4.16 -18.07
N LEU A 227 -9.38 -4.89 -19.18
CA LEU A 227 -10.54 -5.72 -19.51
C LEU A 227 -10.75 -6.85 -18.50
N GLY A 228 -9.67 -7.51 -18.07
CA GLY A 228 -9.72 -8.56 -17.06
C GLY A 228 -10.27 -8.04 -15.74
N PHE A 229 -9.75 -6.92 -15.23
CA PHE A 229 -10.23 -6.29 -13.99
C PHE A 229 -11.68 -5.81 -14.11
N GLU A 230 -12.04 -5.14 -15.21
CA GLU A 230 -13.40 -4.68 -15.45
C GLU A 230 -14.39 -5.84 -15.57
N SER A 231 -14.01 -6.95 -16.20
CA SER A 231 -14.87 -8.13 -16.32
C SER A 231 -15.29 -8.68 -14.97
N VAL A 232 -14.38 -8.73 -13.99
CA VAL A 232 -14.69 -9.18 -12.62
C VAL A 232 -15.76 -8.29 -11.98
N VAL A 233 -15.71 -6.97 -12.21
CA VAL A 233 -16.72 -6.04 -11.71
C VAL A 233 -18.04 -6.24 -12.43
N ARG A 234 -18.03 -6.30 -13.77
CA ARG A 234 -19.24 -6.49 -14.59
C ARG A 234 -19.96 -7.79 -14.25
N ASP A 235 -19.23 -8.90 -14.18
CA ASP A 235 -19.78 -10.23 -13.88
C ASP A 235 -20.38 -10.30 -12.48
N ARG A 236 -19.80 -9.59 -11.50
CA ARG A 236 -20.36 -9.48 -10.16
C ARG A 236 -21.61 -8.60 -10.09
N ILE A 237 -21.70 -7.54 -10.91
CA ILE A 237 -22.89 -6.70 -10.97
C ILE A 237 -24.06 -7.46 -11.65
N CYS A 238 -23.77 -8.23 -12.69
CA CYS A 238 -24.78 -9.07 -13.36
C CYS A 238 -25.28 -10.22 -12.48
N ASN A 239 -24.42 -10.79 -11.64
CA ASN A 239 -24.80 -11.81 -10.66
C ASN A 239 -25.23 -11.15 -9.35
N ARG A 240 -26.51 -10.73 -9.24
CA ARG A 240 -27.13 -10.18 -8.01
C ARG A 240 -26.76 -10.99 -6.75
N ILE A 241 -25.73 -10.54 -6.03
CA ILE A 241 -25.45 -10.93 -4.65
C ILE A 241 -25.80 -9.72 -3.79
N THR A 242 -26.87 -9.84 -3.02
CA THR A 242 -27.31 -8.88 -2.00
C THR A 242 -26.24 -8.73 -0.92
N TRP A 243 -25.47 -7.64 -0.98
CA TRP A 243 -24.61 -7.24 0.14
C TRP A 243 -25.45 -6.48 1.18
N LYS A 244 -25.67 -7.12 2.34
CA LYS A 244 -26.08 -6.45 3.59
C LYS A 244 -24.84 -5.84 4.25
N SER A 245 -24.34 -4.74 3.71
CA SER A 245 -23.52 -3.78 4.47
C SER A 245 -23.80 -2.42 3.89
N ALA A 246 -24.69 -1.70 4.58
CA ALA A 246 -25.26 -0.44 4.19
C ALA A 246 -24.20 0.63 3.90
N CYS A 247 -24.04 0.99 2.62
CA CYS A 247 -23.81 2.38 2.25
C CYS A 247 -25.20 3.02 2.16
N HIS A 248 -25.70 3.57 3.27
CA HIS A 248 -26.83 4.49 3.25
C HIS A 248 -26.32 5.87 2.83
N SER A 249 -25.97 5.98 1.56
CA SER A 249 -25.93 7.25 0.86
C SER A 249 -26.37 6.95 -0.56
N SER A 250 -27.34 7.70 -1.04
CA SER A 250 -27.76 7.71 -2.43
C SER A 250 -26.58 8.15 -3.30
N GLY A 251 -25.73 7.20 -3.69
CA GLY A 251 -24.50 7.45 -4.43
C GLY A 251 -24.51 6.69 -5.75
N THR A 252 -24.43 7.45 -6.84
CA THR A 252 -24.35 6.97 -8.22
C THR A 252 -23.06 6.18 -8.44
N LEU A 253 -23.14 4.99 -9.04
CA LEU A 253 -21.98 4.20 -9.48
C LEU A 253 -21.59 4.64 -10.90
N TRP A 254 -20.35 5.07 -11.10
CA TRP A 254 -19.85 5.47 -12.42
C TRP A 254 -19.57 4.23 -13.28
N CYS A 255 -20.37 4.03 -14.34
CA CYS A 255 -20.14 3.03 -15.36
C CYS A 255 -19.85 3.77 -16.68
N GLY A 256 -18.85 3.28 -17.42
CA GLY A 256 -18.35 3.90 -18.64
C GLY A 256 -19.47 4.45 -19.54
N GLN A 257 -19.36 5.75 -19.84
CA GLN A 257 -20.14 6.51 -20.81
C GLN A 257 -21.66 6.66 -20.59
N THR A 258 -22.25 6.22 -19.47
CA THR A 258 -23.63 6.64 -19.13
C THR A 258 -23.88 6.63 -17.62
N MET A 259 -24.29 7.79 -17.08
CA MET A 259 -24.86 7.87 -15.73
C MET A 259 -26.21 7.15 -15.71
N ALA A 260 -26.26 5.94 -15.16
CA ALA A 260 -27.53 5.33 -14.79
C ALA A 260 -27.89 5.78 -13.36
N THR A 261 -28.94 6.59 -13.24
CA THR A 261 -29.54 6.91 -11.94
C THR A 261 -30.29 5.69 -11.42
N CYS A 262 -30.05 5.31 -10.16
CA CYS A 262 -30.88 4.34 -9.48
C CYS A 262 -32.28 4.96 -9.31
N PRO A 263 -33.37 4.31 -9.78
CA PRO A 263 -34.71 4.87 -9.62
C PRO A 263 -35.03 5.02 -8.13
N GLN A 264 -35.39 6.24 -7.73
CA GLN A 264 -35.86 6.53 -6.38
C GLN A 264 -37.02 5.60 -6.04
N SER A 265 -36.87 4.82 -4.97
CA SER A 265 -38.01 4.12 -4.37
C SER A 265 -39.02 5.17 -3.91
N GLN A 266 -40.23 5.12 -4.48
CA GLN A 266 -41.33 5.97 -4.02
C GLN A 266 -41.59 5.70 -2.53
N PRO A 267 -41.95 6.74 -1.74
CA PRO A 267 -42.33 6.55 -0.35
C PRO A 267 -43.58 5.68 -0.30
N ILE A 268 -43.49 4.59 0.45
CA ILE A 268 -44.65 3.80 0.85
C ILE A 268 -45.44 4.68 1.83
N GLY A 269 -46.69 5.00 1.48
CA GLY A 269 -47.63 5.71 2.35
C GLY A 269 -48.08 4.89 3.55
#